data_AF-A0A3B4AQ76-F1
#
_entry.id   AF-A0A3B4AQ76-F1
#
_cell.length_a   1.000
_cell.length_b   1.000
_cell.length_c   1.000
_cell.angle_alpha   90.00
_cell.angle_beta   90.00
_cell.angle_gamma   90.00
#
_symmetry.space_group_name_H-M   'P 1'
#
loop_
_entity.id
_entity.type
_entity.pdbx_description
1 polymer ?
#
loop_
_entity_poly.entity_id
_entity_poly.type
_entity_poly.pdbx_seq_one_letter_code
_entity_poly.pdbx_strand_id
1 'polypeptide(L)' 'MGQKGSKLPEARVLLLGLDNAGKTTLLYKLKHNICVKTSPTVGFNVETMDARKNNKNITDSPTDT' A
#
# COMPACT_ATOMS: atom_id res chain seq x y z
N MET A 1 19.68 19.38 17.87
CA MET A 1 20.04 18.26 16.97
C MET A 1 18.76 17.76 16.29
N GLY A 2 18.54 18.11 15.02
CA GLY A 2 17.31 17.73 14.30
C GLY A 2 17.51 16.42 13.54
N GLN A 3 16.68 15.41 13.82
CA GLN A 3 16.64 14.18 13.01
C GLN A 3 16.15 14.54 11.61
N LYS A 4 17.04 14.47 10.61
CA LYS A 4 16.65 14.50 9.19
C LYS A 4 15.92 13.20 8.87
N GLY A 5 14.59 13.21 9.01
CA GLY A 5 13.74 12.15 8.50
C GLY A 5 13.81 12.15 6.97
N SER A 6 14.47 11.17 6.38
CA SER A 6 14.46 10.99 4.93
C SER A 6 13.03 10.61 4.48
N LYS A 7 12.35 11.56 3.82
CA LYS A 7 11.18 11.22 3.00
C LYS A 7 11.69 10.25 1.92
N LEU A 8 11.09 9.06 1.83
CA LEU A 8 11.35 8.16 0.71
C LEU A 8 10.90 8.88 -0.58
N PRO A 9 11.65 8.74 -1.68
CA PRO A 9 11.25 9.32 -2.95
C PRO A 9 9.91 8.70 -3.40
N GLU A 10 9.07 9.51 -4.03
CA GLU A 10 7.84 9.04 -4.68
C GLU A 10 8.21 8.07 -5.80
N ALA A 11 7.56 6.90 -5.84
CA ALA A 11 7.78 5.88 -6.85
C ALA A 11 6.50 5.68 -7.67
N ARG A 12 6.66 5.61 -8.99
CA ARG A 12 5.58 5.25 -9.92
C ARG A 12 5.85 3.84 -10.44
N VAL A 13 4.93 2.92 -10.17
CA VAL A 13 5.05 1.51 -10.55
C VAL A 13 3.96 1.17 -11.56
N LEU A 14 4.34 0.50 -12.65
CA LEU A 14 3.43 0.00 -13.67
C LEU A 14 3.32 -1.52 -13.58
N LEU A 15 2.09 -2.03 -13.42
CA LEU A 15 1.82 -3.47 -13.37
C LEU A 15 1.39 -3.96 -14.75
N LEU A 16 2.22 -4.79 -15.40
CA LEU A 16 1.98 -5.36 -16.73
C LEU A 16 1.71 -6.87 -16.65
N GLY A 17 1.03 -7.42 -17.65
CA GLY A 17 0.76 -8.87 -17.74
C GLY A 17 -0.43 -9.19 -18.65
N LEU A 18 -0.68 -10.47 -18.87
CA LEU A 18 -1.78 -10.98 -19.71
C LEU A 18 -3.16 -10.57 -19.18
N ASP A 19 -4.16 -10.63 -20.05
CA ASP A 19 -5.55 -10.46 -19.67
C ASP A 19 -5.92 -11.47 -18.58
N ASN A 20 -6.72 -11.02 -17.62
CA ASN A 20 -7.15 -11.83 -16.46
C ASN A 20 -6.03 -12.41 -15.56
N ALA A 21 -4.77 -11.98 -15.70
CA ALA A 21 -3.65 -12.41 -14.84
C ALA A 21 -3.77 -12.00 -13.34
N GLY A 22 -4.88 -11.36 -12.93
CA GLY A 22 -5.12 -10.98 -11.54
C GLY A 22 -4.42 -9.69 -11.08
N LYS A 23 -3.91 -8.87 -12.01
CA LYS A 23 -3.23 -7.59 -11.72
C LYS A 23 -4.05 -6.69 -10.80
N THR A 24 -5.34 -6.51 -11.12
CA THR A 24 -6.27 -5.71 -10.33
C THR A 24 -6.47 -6.32 -8.95
N THR A 25 -6.70 -7.63 -8.85
CA THR A 25 -6.84 -8.33 -7.56
C THR A 25 -5.61 -8.16 -6.67
N LEU A 26 -4.41 -8.24 -7.22
CA LEU A 26 -3.17 -7.99 -6.48
C LEU A 26 -3.08 -6.54 -5.98
N LEU A 27 -3.43 -5.57 -6.83
CA LEU A 27 -3.42 -4.15 -6.48
C LEU A 27 -4.38 -3.84 -5.31
N TYR A 28 -5.60 -4.39 -5.36
CA TYR A 28 -6.58 -4.28 -4.27
C TYR A 28 -6.08 -4.95 -2.99
N LYS A 29 -5.44 -6.12 -3.11
CA LYS A 29 -4.86 -6.82 -1.95
C LYS A 29 -3.74 -6.01 -1.31
N LEU A 30 -2.87 -5.38 -2.11
CA LEU A 30 -1.79 -4.54 -1.59
C LEU A 30 -2.31 -3.28 -0.89
N LYS A 31 -3.29 -2.59 -1.50
CA LYS A 31 -3.82 -1.33 -0.97
C LYS A 31 -4.77 -1.54 0.22
N HIS A 32 -5.70 -2.49 0.10
CA HIS A 32 -6.80 -2.65 1.05
C HIS A 32 -6.64 -3.87 1.97
N ASN A 33 -5.67 -4.76 1.74
CA ASN A 33 -5.52 -6.05 2.42
C ASN A 33 -6.75 -6.96 2.31
N ILE A 34 -7.56 -6.78 1.26
CA ILE A 34 -8.76 -7.59 1.00
C ILE A 34 -8.61 -8.28 -0.35
N CYS A 35 -9.02 -9.54 -0.42
CA CYS A 35 -9.18 -10.26 -1.68
C CYS A 35 -10.64 -10.17 -2.12
N VAL A 36 -10.94 -9.31 -3.10
CA VAL A 36 -12.28 -9.17 -3.68
C VAL A 36 -12.32 -9.77 -5.09
N LYS A 37 -13.49 -10.29 -5.49
CA LYS A 37 -13.71 -10.72 -6.87
C LYS A 37 -13.73 -9.48 -7.77
N THR A 38 -12.71 -9.32 -8.60
CA THR A 38 -12.59 -8.19 -9.53
C THR A 38 -13.11 -8.58 -10.91
N SER A 39 -13.84 -7.68 -11.56
CA SER A 39 -14.21 -7.82 -12.99
C SER A 39 -13.00 -7.48 -13.89
N PRO A 40 -12.90 -8.01 -15.13
CA PRO A 40 -11.93 -7.53 -16.10
C PRO A 40 -11.96 -6.01 -16.20
N THR A 41 -10.79 -5.39 -16.13
CA THR A 41 -10.68 -3.93 -16.13
C THR A 41 -10.59 -3.44 -17.58
N VAL A 42 -11.51 -2.57 -17.98
CA VAL A 42 -11.43 -1.89 -19.29
C VAL A 42 -10.47 -0.71 -19.13
N GLY A 43 -9.33 -0.72 -19.83
CA GLY A 43 -8.30 0.33 -19.72
C GLY A 43 -7.26 0.06 -18.62
N PHE A 44 -6.88 1.08 -17.85
CA PHE A 44 -5.85 1.02 -16.81
C PHE A 44 -6.38 1.49 -15.44
N ASN A 45 -5.88 0.89 -14.35
CA ASN A 45 -6.22 1.29 -12.97
C ASN A 45 -5.04 2.02 -12.32
N VAL A 46 -5.27 3.22 -11.75
CA VAL A 46 -4.25 4.00 -11.04
C VAL A 46 -4.59 4.06 -9.56
N GLU A 47 -3.67 3.63 -8.72
CA GLU A 47 -3.84 3.67 -7.27
C GLU A 47 -2.59 4.24 -6.60
N THR A 48 -2.77 5.25 -5.76
CA THR A 48 -1.73 5.72 -4.84
C THR A 48 -1.80 4.93 -3.54
N MET A 49 -0.66 4.45 -3.05
CA MET A 49 -0.54 3.78 -1.75
C MET A 49 0.74 4.21 -1.04
N ASP A 50 0.67 4.32 0.29
CA ASP A 50 1.86 4.56 1.10
C ASP A 50 2.63 3.26 1.30
N ALA A 51 3.88 3.22 0.81
CA ALA A 51 4.75 2.05 0.96
C ALA A 51 5.11 1.76 2.43
N ARG A 52 4.93 2.73 3.34
CA ARG A 52 5.20 2.57 4.78
C ARG A 52 3.91 2.28 5.55
N LYS A 53 3.61 1.01 5.80
CA LYS A 53 2.75 0.61 6.93
C LYS A 53 3.54 0.76 8.24
N ASN A 54 3.65 1.99 8.74
CA ASN A 54 4.27 2.22 10.05
C ASN A 54 3.19 2.11 11.13
N ASN A 55 2.74 0.89 11.44
CA ASN A 55 1.93 0.63 12.62
C ASN A 55 2.85 0.65 13.85
N LYS A 56 3.28 1.83 14.27
CA LYS A 56 3.86 2.03 15.61
C LYS A 56 2.89 2.84 16.46
N ASN A 57 1.81 2.19 16.88
CA ASN A 57 1.11 2.60 18.09
C ASN A 57 1.84 1.93 19.26
N ILE A 58 3.04 2.41 19.58
CA ILE A 58 3.62 2.16 20.90
C ILE A 58 3.02 3.23 21.79
N THR A 59 1.87 2.92 22.35
CA THR A 59 1.36 3.63 23.51
C THR A 59 1.84 2.81 24.70
N ASP A 60 3.04 3.14 25.21
CA ASP A 60 3.37 2.75 26.57
C ASP A 60 2.35 3.45 27.45
N SER A 61 1.47 2.66 28.07
CA SER A 61 0.69 3.17 29.19
C SER A 61 1.70 3.56 30.27
N PRO A 62 1.57 4.75 30.89
CA PRO A 62 2.41 5.08 32.01
C PRO A 62 2.19 4.03 33.09
N THR A 63 3.25 3.29 33.41
CA THR A 63 3.37 2.55 34.65
C THR A 63 3.13 3.55 35.77
N ASP A 64 1.97 3.48 36.41
CA ASP A 64 1.72 4.16 37.67
C ASP A 64 1.22 3.12 38.67
N THR A 65 2.01 3.01 39.75
CA THR A 65 1.89 2.15 40.95
C THR A 65 2.22 0.65 40.83
#